data_AF-A0A7W0ZRV5-F1
#
_entry.id   AF-A0A7W0ZRV5-F1
#
_cell.length_a   1.000
_cell.length_b   1.000
_cell.length_c   1.000
_cell.angle_alpha   90.00
_cell.angle_beta   90.00
_cell.angle_gamma   90.00
#
_symmetry.space_group_name_H-M   'P 1'
#
loop_
_entity.id
_entity.type
_entity.pdbx_description
1 polymer ?
#
loop_
_entity_poly.entity_id
_entity_poly.type
_entity_poly.pdbx_seq_one_letter_code
_entity_poly.pdbx_strand_id
1 'polypeptide(L)'
;MCHCSNCRKASGGTGNTIVVVPRERFHWLSGEDHRITYALRPTYKITRCKTCGTPLPAEEDERSVYLTAGTLDEPLGAGIKNHIFYGSRADWERDADGVRYYVERSSGPEAEG
;
A
#
# COMPACT_ATOMS: atom_id res chain seq x y z
N MET A 1 -1.11 -1.28 -8.40
CA MET A 1 -0.78 -2.26 -7.35
C MET A 1 0.36 -3.14 -7.83
N CYS A 2 1.39 -3.33 -7.00
CA CYS A 2 2.52 -4.22 -7.29
C CYS A 2 2.48 -5.47 -6.40
N HIS A 3 2.59 -6.64 -7.02
CA HIS A 3 2.41 -7.95 -6.39
C HIS A 3 3.73 -8.66 -6.07
N CYS A 4 4.88 -8.05 -6.38
CA CYS A 4 6.18 -8.69 -6.19
C CYS A 4 6.46 -8.96 -4.70
N SER A 5 7.37 -9.91 -4.43
CA SER A 5 7.70 -10.33 -3.06
C SER A 5 8.23 -9.20 -2.18
N ASN A 6 8.95 -8.23 -2.76
CA ASN A 6 9.40 -7.04 -2.04
C ASN A 6 8.23 -6.16 -1.59
N CYS A 7 7.22 -5.96 -2.45
CA CYS A 7 6.04 -5.16 -2.12
C CYS A 7 5.14 -5.86 -1.10
N ARG A 8 5.04 -7.19 -1.14
CA ARG A 8 4.38 -7.98 -0.09
C ARG A 8 5.09 -7.84 1.25
N LYS A 9 6.42 -8.03 1.27
CA LYS A 9 7.22 -7.88 2.50
C LYS A 9 7.16 -6.46 3.05
N ALA A 10 7.14 -5.45 2.19
CA ALA A 10 7.01 -4.06 2.60
C ALA A 10 5.63 -3.80 3.24
N SER A 11 4.54 -4.15 2.56
CA SER A 11 3.18 -3.86 3.03
C SER A 11 2.70 -4.78 4.14
N GLY A 12 3.25 -5.98 4.25
CA GLY A 12 2.67 -7.07 5.04
C GLY A 12 1.42 -7.71 4.41
N GLY A 13 1.00 -7.26 3.23
CA GLY A 13 -0.22 -7.71 2.55
C GLY A 13 0.02 -8.49 1.25
N THR A 14 -1.04 -8.61 0.45
CA THR A 14 -1.07 -9.26 -0.87
C THR A 14 -0.18 -8.56 -1.90
N GLY A 15 0.03 -7.26 -1.72
CA GLY A 15 0.91 -6.42 -2.51
C GLY A 15 0.96 -5.00 -1.94
N ASN A 16 1.61 -4.09 -2.65
CA ASN A 16 1.61 -2.68 -2.28
C ASN A 16 0.79 -1.88 -3.30
N THR A 17 -0.29 -1.26 -2.83
CA THR A 17 -1.11 -0.36 -3.64
C THR A 17 -0.57 1.04 -3.51
N ILE A 18 -0.03 1.55 -4.62
CA ILE A 18 0.63 2.85 -4.69
C ILE A 18 -0.21 3.83 -5.49
N VAL A 19 -0.41 5.02 -4.93
CA VAL A 19 -0.86 6.22 -5.63
C VAL A 19 0.38 7.02 -6.01
N VAL A 20 0.46 7.43 -7.27
CA VAL A 20 1.53 8.29 -7.76
C VAL A 20 0.94 9.68 -7.94
N VAL A 21 1.52 10.66 -7.25
CA VAL A 21 1.11 12.07 -7.37
C VAL A 21 2.26 12.89 -7.92
N PRO A 22 1.99 13.91 -8.77
CA PRO A 22 3.02 14.85 -9.19
C PRO A 22 3.63 15.57 -7.98
N ARG A 23 4.95 15.73 -7.97
CA ARG A 23 5.69 16.30 -6.83
C ARG A 23 5.21 17.71 -6.48
N GLU A 24 4.90 18.52 -7.48
CA GLU A 24 4.38 19.88 -7.32
C GLU A 24 2.98 19.94 -6.68
N ARG A 25 2.26 18.82 -6.61
CA ARG A 25 0.94 18.72 -5.98
C ARG A 25 0.99 18.11 -4.58
N PHE A 26 2.17 17.74 -4.11
CA PHE A 26 2.37 17.16 -2.79
C PHE A 26 3.08 18.16 -1.87
N HIS A 27 2.60 18.27 -0.64
CA HIS A 27 3.26 19.04 0.41
C HIS A 27 3.05 18.34 1.76
N TRP A 28 4.11 18.29 2.56
CA TRP A 28 4.03 17.84 3.93
C TRP A 28 3.33 18.90 4.78
N LEU A 29 2.25 18.52 5.47
CA LEU A 29 1.62 19.37 6.47
C LEU A 29 2.31 19.22 7.85
N SER A 30 2.74 17.99 8.17
CA SER A 30 3.47 17.65 9.39
C SER A 30 4.11 16.27 9.26
N GLY A 31 4.99 15.90 10.20
CA GLY A 31 5.50 14.53 10.33
C GLY A 31 6.58 14.11 9.32
N GLU A 32 7.06 15.03 8.47
CA GLU A 32 8.15 14.76 7.54
C GLU A 32 9.43 14.31 8.27
N ASP A 33 9.69 14.87 9.44
CA ASP A 33 10.84 14.55 10.29
C ASP A 33 10.73 13.17 10.97
N HIS A 34 9.54 12.53 10.94
CA HIS A 34 9.34 11.16 11.39
C HIS A 34 9.71 10.12 10.33
N ARG A 35 10.06 10.54 9.13
CA ARG A 35 10.47 9.63 8.06
C ARG A 35 11.77 8.93 8.40
N ILE A 36 11.78 7.63 8.14
CA ILE A 36 12.99 6.82 8.07
C ILE A 36 12.90 5.94 6.82
N THR A 37 14.00 5.90 6.06
CA THR A 37 14.07 5.14 4.80
C THR A 37 15.00 3.95 4.97
N TYR A 38 14.50 2.77 4.66
CA TYR A 38 15.26 1.51 4.70
C TYR A 38 15.50 0.99 3.29
N ALA A 39 16.76 0.74 2.93
CA ALA A 39 17.10 0.03 1.71
C ALA A 39 17.00 -1.48 1.93
N LEU A 40 16.01 -2.13 1.31
CA LEU A 40 15.82 -3.58 1.39
C LEU A 40 16.60 -4.33 0.29
N ARG A 41 16.91 -3.63 -0.80
CA ARG A 41 17.76 -4.04 -1.93
C ARG A 41 18.43 -2.77 -2.49
N PRO A 42 19.50 -2.89 -3.30
CA PRO A 42 20.10 -1.74 -3.97
C PRO A 42 19.10 -0.87 -4.76
N THR A 43 18.07 -1.49 -5.32
CA THR A 43 17.04 -0.83 -6.15
C THR A 43 15.67 -0.71 -5.48
N TYR A 44 15.56 -1.06 -4.19
CA TYR A 44 14.27 -1.04 -3.49
C TYR A 44 14.40 -0.50 -2.07
N LYS A 45 13.73 0.62 -1.83
CA LYS A 45 13.65 1.27 -0.53
C LYS A 45 12.21 1.40 -0.08
N ILE A 46 12.01 1.51 1.23
CA ILE A 46 10.73 1.83 1.84
C ILE A 46 10.89 3.00 2.80
N THR A 47 9.95 3.94 2.78
CA THR A 47 9.89 5.05 3.73
C THR A 47 8.77 4.78 4.73
N ARG A 48 9.05 4.98 6.02
CA ARG A 48 8.17 4.62 7.14
C ARG A 48 8.21 5.69 8.22
N CYS A 49 7.16 5.77 9.03
CA CYS A 49 7.21 6.50 10.28
C CYS A 49 8.11 5.74 11.28
N LYS A 50 9.15 6.40 11.79
CA LYS A 50 10.09 5.84 12.77
C LYS A 50 9.45 5.48 14.12
N THR A 51 8.24 5.98 14.37
CA THR A 51 7.51 5.78 15.63
C THR A 51 6.50 4.63 15.56
N CYS A 52 5.67 4.57 14.53
CA CYS A 52 4.58 3.58 14.42
C CYS A 52 4.74 2.57 13.28
N GLY A 53 5.70 2.76 12.37
CA GLY A 53 5.94 1.86 11.24
C GLY A 53 4.94 2.00 10.07
N THR A 54 3.99 2.94 10.14
CA THR A 54 3.09 3.25 9.02
C THR A 54 3.90 3.65 7.78
N PRO A 55 3.54 3.15 6.56
CA PRO A 55 4.15 3.64 5.32
C PRO A 55 4.02 5.16 5.20
N LEU A 56 5.09 5.83 4.80
CA LEU A 56 5.09 7.26 4.53
C LEU A 56 5.42 7.53 3.06
N PRO A 57 5.00 8.69 2.51
CA PRO A 57 5.36 9.13 1.17
C PRO A 57 6.84 8.88 0.85
N ALA A 58 7.08 8.20 -0.27
CA ALA A 58 8.41 7.99 -0.82
C ALA A 58 8.66 9.00 -1.95
N GLU A 59 9.81 9.67 -1.87
CA GLU A 59 10.21 10.78 -2.74
C GLU A 59 11.52 10.38 -3.43
N GLU A 60 11.48 9.28 -4.19
CA GLU A 60 12.68 8.65 -4.79
C GLU A 60 13.02 9.22 -6.18
N ASP A 61 12.18 10.09 -6.75
CA ASP A 61 12.45 10.81 -7.99
C ASP A 61 11.98 12.28 -7.93
N GLU A 62 12.44 13.09 -8.89
CA GLU A 62 12.19 14.53 -8.92
C GLU A 62 10.78 14.92 -9.35
N ARG A 63 10.00 14.00 -9.93
CA ARG A 63 8.71 14.30 -10.57
C ARG A 63 7.50 13.81 -9.80
N SER A 64 7.68 12.77 -8.98
CA SER A 64 6.58 12.03 -8.39
C SER A 64 6.80 11.77 -6.91
N VAL A 65 5.70 11.67 -6.19
CA VAL A 65 5.65 11.15 -4.82
C VAL A 65 4.77 9.92 -4.82
N TYR A 66 5.25 8.88 -4.14
CA TYR A 66 4.60 7.57 -4.08
C TYR A 66 3.97 7.40 -2.70
N LEU A 67 2.64 7.32 -2.68
CA LEU A 67 1.83 7.16 -1.47
C LEU A 67 1.30 5.73 -1.40
N THR A 68 1.27 5.11 -0.23
CA THR A 68 0.55 3.85 -0.05
C THR A 68 -0.95 4.16 0.09
N ALA A 69 -1.78 3.63 -0.81
CA ALA A 69 -3.21 3.97 -0.85
C ALA A 69 -3.95 3.65 0.46
N GLY A 70 -3.53 2.60 1.18
CA GLY A 70 -4.12 2.21 2.46
C GLY A 70 -3.84 3.17 3.62
N THR A 71 -3.05 4.23 3.42
CA THR A 71 -2.81 5.28 4.42
C THR A 71 -3.64 6.54 4.15
N LEU A 72 -4.57 6.50 3.20
CA LEU A 72 -5.47 7.60 2.89
C LEU A 72 -6.79 7.40 3.62
N ASP A 73 -7.26 8.43 4.31
CA ASP A 73 -8.54 8.41 5.03
C ASP A 73 -9.74 8.64 4.10
N GLU A 74 -9.52 9.38 3.01
CA GLU A 74 -10.57 9.76 2.07
C GLU A 74 -10.63 8.84 0.83
N PRO A 75 -11.84 8.61 0.28
CA PRO A 75 -11.99 7.87 -0.96
C PRO A 75 -11.27 8.56 -2.14
N LEU A 76 -10.47 7.80 -2.88
CA LEU A 76 -9.82 8.29 -4.09
C LEU A 76 -10.76 8.47 -5.29
N GLY A 77 -11.96 7.88 -5.25
CA GLY A 77 -12.88 7.85 -6.40
C GLY A 77 -12.30 7.14 -7.64
N ALA A 78 -11.23 6.37 -7.48
CA ALA A 78 -10.52 5.70 -8.56
C ALA A 78 -10.16 4.26 -8.18
N GLY A 79 -10.20 3.36 -9.17
CA GLY A 79 -9.80 1.96 -9.02
C GLY A 79 -8.33 1.70 -9.35
N ILE A 80 -7.90 0.45 -9.15
CA ILE A 80 -6.56 0.00 -9.55
C ILE A 80 -6.41 0.08 -11.07
N LYS A 81 -5.51 0.94 -11.55
CA LYS A 81 -5.24 1.07 -13.01
C LYS A 81 -4.30 0.00 -13.57
N ASN A 82 -3.40 -0.54 -12.74
CA ASN A 82 -2.39 -1.50 -13.17
C ASN A 82 -2.11 -2.52 -12.07
N HIS A 83 -2.09 -3.80 -12.42
CA HIS A 83 -1.54 -4.89 -11.60
C HIS A 83 -0.15 -5.26 -12.13
N ILE A 84 0.89 -4.84 -11.43
CA ILE A 84 2.30 -5.06 -11.82
C ILE A 84 2.81 -6.33 -11.13
N PHE A 85 3.52 -7.18 -11.89
CA PHE A 85 4.00 -8.49 -11.43
C PHE A 85 2.90 -9.41 -10.89
N TYR A 86 1.69 -9.34 -11.45
CA TYR A 86 0.53 -10.09 -10.96
C TYR A 86 0.73 -11.62 -10.95
N GLY A 87 1.58 -12.15 -11.84
CA GLY A 87 1.97 -13.57 -11.82
C GLY A 87 2.85 -13.97 -10.63
N SER A 88 3.43 -13.00 -9.91
CA SER A 88 4.20 -13.21 -8.68
C SER A 88 3.36 -13.07 -7.41
N ARG A 89 2.04 -12.85 -7.53
CA ARG A 89 1.12 -12.77 -6.40
C ARG A 89 1.21 -14.02 -5.54
N ALA A 90 0.89 -13.89 -4.26
CA ALA A 90 0.96 -15.04 -3.38
C ALA A 90 -0.11 -16.08 -3.76
N ASP A 91 0.20 -17.36 -3.60
CA ASP A 91 -0.75 -18.43 -3.89
C ASP A 91 -1.99 -18.37 -2.99
N TRP A 92 -1.84 -17.86 -1.76
CA TRP A 92 -2.92 -17.60 -0.81
C TRP A 92 -3.77 -16.35 -1.10
N GLU A 93 -3.47 -15.57 -2.14
CA GLU A 93 -4.29 -14.43 -2.59
C GLU A 93 -5.52 -14.87 -3.41
N ARG A 94 -6.11 -16.01 -3.07
CA ARG A 94 -7.32 -16.53 -3.69
C ARG A 94 -8.32 -16.88 -2.61
N ASP A 95 -9.58 -16.59 -2.87
CA ASP A 95 -10.65 -17.04 -2.01
C ASP A 95 -10.71 -18.57 -2.05
N ALA A 96 -10.79 -19.18 -0.87
CA ALA A 96 -11.03 -20.60 -0.72
C ALA A 96 -12.54 -20.89 -0.81
N ASP A 97 -12.89 -22.13 -1.11
CA ASP A 97 -14.28 -22.57 -1.11
C ASP A 97 -14.92 -22.30 0.26
N GLY A 98 -16.08 -21.62 0.26
CA GLY A 98 -16.81 -21.27 1.49
C GLY A 98 -16.20 -20.15 2.31
N VAL A 99 -15.39 -19.26 1.71
CA VAL A 99 -14.95 -18.00 2.35
C VAL A 99 -16.15 -17.22 2.87
N ARG A 100 -15.97 -16.50 3.99
CA ARG A 100 -17.01 -15.67 4.60
C ARG A 100 -16.60 -14.21 4.55
N TYR A 101 -17.54 -13.33 4.25
CA TYR A 101 -17.35 -11.88 4.24
C TYR A 101 -17.99 -11.27 5.49
N TYR A 102 -17.31 -10.28 6.08
CA TYR A 102 -17.72 -9.63 7.33
C TYR A 102 -17.65 -8.12 7.15
N VAL A 103 -18.63 -7.38 7.68
CA VAL A 103 -18.54 -5.91 7.77
C VAL A 103 -17.43 -5.52 8.75
N GLU A 104 -16.77 -4.39 8.51
CA GLU A 104 -15.77 -3.85 9.42
C GLU A 104 -16.30 -3.82 10.86
N ARG A 105 -15.59 -4.50 11.78
CA ARG A 105 -15.91 -4.60 13.21
C ARG A 105 -17.28 -5.23 13.53
N SER A 106 -17.87 -5.98 12.60
CA SER A 106 -19.08 -6.78 12.88
C SER A 106 -18.78 -8.02 13.71
N SER A 107 -19.81 -8.49 14.43
CA SER A 107 -19.77 -9.72 15.24
C SER A 107 -20.19 -10.98 14.47
N GLY A 108 -20.51 -10.88 13.18
CA GLY A 108 -20.95 -12.00 12.34
C GLY A 108 -20.84 -11.69 10.85
N PRO A 109 -20.84 -12.73 9.98
CA PRO A 109 -20.69 -12.53 8.54
C PRO A 109 -21.94 -11.86 7.96
N GLU A 110 -21.78 -11.12 6.87
CA GLU A 110 -22.93 -10.72 6.06
C GLU A 110 -23.55 -11.98 5.47
N ALA A 111 -24.87 -12.12 5.58
CA ALA A 111 -25.59 -13.12 4.81
C ALA A 111 -25.49 -12.71 3.34
N GLU A 112 -24.91 -13.57 2.51
CA GLU A 112 -24.86 -13.38 1.06
C GLU A 112 -26.30 -13.14 0.55
N GLY A 113 -26.48 -12.04 -0.20
CA GLY A 113 -27.71 -11.72 -0.93
C GLY A 113 -27.63 -12.18 -2.37
#